data_AF-A0A6L2N724-F1
#
_entry.id   AF-A0A6L2N724-F1
#
_cell.length_a   1.000
_cell.length_b   1.000
_cell.length_c   1.000
_cell.angle_alpha   90.00
_cell.angle_beta   90.00
_cell.angle_gamma   90.00
#
_symmetry.space_group_name_H-M   'P 1'
#
loop_
_entity.id
_entity.type
_entity.pdbx_description
1 polymer ?
#
loop_
_entity_poly.entity_id
_entity_poly.type
_entity_poly.pdbx_seq_one_letter_code
_entity_poly.pdbx_strand_id
1 'polypeptide(L)'
;MADQRTMAQLLQAPIEGYEDAIVVPAIIADNFELKHGLLTLVQNKQFYGHDKEDPHAHIRYFNKITSTMKFPNVPNTLRNEITNFQQRFDESFSEAWDRFKDLLRACPYHGFSKLHQLDTFYNALNSNDQDSLNSAAGGNFLDKMPRDCLSIIESTSKVRYSRDKPVVAKVSTNASTSGVSPDVAELKDMVKAYYLTKKVKINLLLP
;
A
#
# COMPACT_ATOMS: atom_id res chain seq x y z
N MET A 1 13.67 -7.80 -24.91
CA MET A 1 13.28 -6.37 -24.96
C MET A 1 12.81 -5.97 -23.57
N ALA A 2 13.24 -4.83 -23.02
CA ALA A 2 12.77 -4.38 -21.71
C ALA A 2 11.33 -3.88 -21.81
N ASP A 3 10.48 -4.29 -20.87
CA ASP A 3 9.09 -3.85 -20.81
C ASP A 3 9.02 -2.33 -20.58
N GLN A 4 8.29 -1.64 -21.47
CA GLN A 4 8.14 -0.17 -21.47
C GLN A 4 6.75 0.28 -20.97
N ARG A 5 5.98 -0.62 -20.34
CA ARG A 5 4.65 -0.32 -19.82
C ARG A 5 4.69 0.42 -18.47
N THR A 6 3.77 1.35 -18.27
CA THR A 6 3.63 2.13 -17.03
C THR A 6 3.07 1.29 -15.89
N MET A 7 3.24 1.74 -14.64
CA MET A 7 2.62 1.07 -13.48
C MET A 7 1.11 0.89 -13.68
N ALA A 8 0.39 1.92 -14.13
CA ALA A 8 -1.04 1.88 -14.39
C ALA A 8 -1.41 0.85 -15.47
N GLN A 9 -0.65 0.79 -16.56
CA GLN A 9 -0.87 -0.21 -17.63
C GLN A 9 -0.61 -1.64 -17.16
N LEU A 10 0.37 -1.84 -16.27
CA LEU A 10 0.71 -3.15 -15.71
C LEU A 10 -0.28 -3.61 -14.62
N LEU A 11 -0.97 -2.66 -13.98
CA LEU A 11 -2.01 -2.93 -12.99
C LEU A 11 -3.38 -3.19 -13.62
N GLN A 12 -3.58 -2.78 -14.88
CA GLN A 12 -4.80 -3.08 -15.64
C GLN A 12 -4.77 -4.50 -16.22
N ALA A 13 -5.93 -5.17 -16.20
CA ALA A 13 -6.10 -6.46 -16.86
C ALA A 13 -5.99 -6.28 -18.39
N PRO A 14 -5.19 -7.08 -19.11
CA PRO A 14 -5.11 -7.01 -20.57
C PRO A 14 -6.46 -7.31 -21.22
N ILE A 15 -6.82 -6.51 -22.22
CA ILE A 15 -8.12 -6.56 -22.92
C ILE A 15 -8.07 -7.33 -24.25
N GLU A 16 -6.90 -7.79 -24.71
CA GLU A 16 -6.75 -8.42 -26.04
C GLU A 16 -5.68 -9.53 -26.06
N GLY A 17 -5.96 -10.66 -26.73
CA GLY A 17 -4.94 -11.65 -27.14
C GLY A 17 -4.66 -12.84 -26.19
N TYR A 18 -5.70 -13.46 -25.60
CA TYR A 18 -5.54 -14.71 -24.85
C TYR A 18 -5.42 -15.92 -25.78
N GLU A 19 -4.22 -16.17 -26.30
CA GLU A 19 -3.76 -17.54 -26.43
C GLU A 19 -2.66 -17.75 -25.37
N ASP A 20 -3.03 -18.47 -24.30
CA ASP A 20 -2.18 -18.93 -23.20
C ASP A 20 -1.27 -17.87 -22.53
N ALA A 21 -1.89 -16.84 -21.97
CA ALA A 21 -1.21 -15.82 -21.15
C ALA A 21 -0.56 -16.37 -19.85
N ILE A 22 -0.80 -17.66 -19.51
CA ILE A 22 -0.25 -18.32 -18.34
C ILE A 22 0.84 -19.31 -18.79
N VAL A 23 2.09 -18.87 -18.74
CA VAL A 23 3.25 -19.78 -18.88
C VAL A 23 3.45 -20.47 -17.54
N VAL A 24 3.24 -21.79 -17.50
CA VAL A 24 3.50 -22.61 -16.30
C VAL A 24 5.02 -22.63 -16.05
N PRO A 25 5.53 -22.12 -14.91
CA PRO A 25 6.96 -22.16 -14.62
C PRO A 25 7.44 -23.59 -14.34
N ALA A 26 8.69 -23.89 -14.66
CA ALA A 26 9.32 -25.15 -14.29
C ALA A 26 9.50 -25.21 -12.76
N ILE A 27 8.71 -26.06 -12.09
CA ILE A 27 8.78 -26.26 -10.64
C ILE A 27 9.83 -27.36 -10.36
N ILE A 28 10.98 -26.96 -9.81
CA ILE A 28 12.08 -27.87 -9.43
C ILE A 28 11.89 -28.36 -7.97
N ALA A 29 11.02 -27.71 -7.20
CA ALA A 29 10.76 -28.05 -5.81
C ALA A 29 9.81 -29.24 -5.68
N ASP A 30 10.26 -30.28 -4.99
CA ASP A 30 9.56 -31.54 -4.68
C ASP A 30 8.96 -31.56 -3.26
N ASN A 31 9.20 -30.52 -2.47
CA ASN A 31 8.84 -30.45 -1.05
C ASN A 31 7.58 -29.61 -0.75
N PHE A 32 6.87 -29.14 -1.77
CA PHE A 32 5.63 -28.38 -1.59
C PHE A 32 4.39 -29.26 -1.84
N GLU A 33 3.66 -29.58 -0.77
CA GLU A 33 2.39 -30.29 -0.86
C GLU A 33 1.20 -29.33 -0.81
N LEU A 34 0.48 -29.23 -1.94
CA LEU A 34 -0.85 -28.64 -1.95
C LEU A 34 -1.83 -29.58 -1.26
N LYS A 35 -2.44 -29.11 -0.15
CA LYS A 35 -3.45 -29.91 0.55
C LYS A 35 -4.62 -30.19 -0.39
N HIS A 36 -5.00 -31.47 -0.52
CA HIS A 36 -6.13 -31.91 -1.33
C HIS A 36 -7.41 -31.10 -1.06
N GLY A 37 -7.69 -30.75 0.19
CA GLY A 37 -8.88 -29.96 0.54
C GLY A 37 -8.93 -28.59 -0.14
N LEU A 38 -7.78 -27.96 -0.41
CA LEU A 38 -7.72 -26.69 -1.14
C LEU A 38 -8.01 -26.88 -2.63
N LEU A 39 -7.48 -27.95 -3.24
CA LEU A 39 -7.76 -28.29 -4.63
C LEU A 39 -9.26 -28.48 -4.84
N THR A 40 -9.92 -29.22 -3.94
CA THR A 40 -11.37 -29.41 -3.96
C THR A 40 -12.13 -28.08 -3.84
N LEU A 41 -11.70 -27.17 -2.95
CA LEU A 41 -12.35 -25.86 -2.81
C LEU A 41 -12.21 -24.98 -4.06
N VAL A 42 -11.05 -24.99 -4.72
CA VAL A 42 -10.83 -24.25 -5.98
C VAL A 42 -11.66 -24.85 -7.12
N GLN A 43 -11.67 -26.19 -7.24
CA GLN A 43 -12.42 -26.90 -8.26
C GLN A 43 -13.94 -26.77 -8.11
N ASN A 44 -14.44 -26.63 -6.88
CA ASN A 44 -15.88 -26.47 -6.62
C ASN A 44 -16.51 -25.20 -7.23
N LYS A 45 -15.70 -24.21 -7.59
CA LYS A 45 -16.15 -22.92 -8.17
C LYS A 45 -15.33 -22.59 -9.43
N GLN A 46 -15.14 -23.58 -10.29
CA GLN A 46 -14.41 -23.41 -11.55
C GLN A 46 -15.08 -22.35 -12.43
N PHE A 47 -14.27 -21.50 -13.05
CA PHE A 47 -14.73 -20.48 -13.99
C PHE A 47 -14.67 -21.04 -15.40
N TYR A 48 -15.78 -20.99 -16.10
CA TYR A 48 -15.91 -21.52 -17.46
C TYR A 48 -15.90 -20.42 -18.52
N GLY A 49 -15.97 -19.15 -18.10
CA GLY A 49 -15.98 -18.00 -19.00
C GLY A 49 -17.34 -17.78 -19.66
N HIS A 50 -18.43 -18.22 -19.04
CA HIS A 50 -19.77 -17.98 -19.57
C HIS A 50 -20.20 -16.52 -19.32
N ASP A 51 -21.02 -15.97 -20.22
CA ASP A 51 -21.51 -14.57 -20.16
C ASP A 51 -22.24 -14.19 -18.85
N LYS A 52 -22.68 -15.19 -18.08
CA LYS A 52 -23.38 -15.01 -16.80
C LYS A 52 -22.46 -15.06 -15.58
N GLU A 53 -21.21 -15.43 -15.77
CA GLU A 53 -20.21 -15.52 -14.69
C GLU A 53 -19.51 -14.17 -14.54
N ASP A 54 -19.39 -13.69 -13.30
CA ASP A 54 -18.62 -12.49 -12.99
C ASP A 54 -17.14 -12.88 -12.77
N PRO A 55 -16.22 -12.47 -13.66
CA PRO A 55 -14.79 -12.77 -13.52
C PRO A 55 -14.20 -12.19 -12.23
N HIS A 56 -14.67 -11.02 -11.79
CA HIS A 56 -14.20 -10.37 -10.56
C HIS A 56 -14.66 -11.12 -9.32
N ALA A 57 -15.91 -11.62 -9.32
CA ALA A 57 -16.39 -12.48 -8.23
C ALA A 57 -15.61 -13.79 -8.15
N HIS A 58 -15.26 -14.39 -9.30
CA HIS A 58 -14.43 -15.59 -9.34
C HIS A 58 -13.02 -15.35 -8.78
N ILE A 59 -12.33 -14.30 -9.25
CA ILE A 59 -11.00 -13.92 -8.72
C ILE A 59 -11.07 -13.66 -7.21
N ARG A 60 -12.11 -12.95 -6.74
CA ARG A 60 -12.31 -12.68 -5.31
C ARG A 60 -12.52 -13.96 -4.50
N TYR A 61 -13.28 -14.93 -5.04
CA TYR A 61 -13.45 -16.24 -4.41
C TYR A 61 -12.13 -17.01 -4.37
N PHE A 62 -11.41 -17.09 -5.49
CA PHE A 62 -10.10 -17.74 -5.57
C PHE A 62 -9.13 -17.15 -4.55
N ASN A 63 -9.01 -15.82 -4.49
CA ASN A 63 -8.17 -15.11 -3.53
C ASN A 63 -8.58 -15.41 -2.08
N LYS A 64 -9.87 -15.54 -1.79
CA LYS A 64 -10.36 -15.91 -0.46
C LYS A 64 -9.91 -17.32 -0.07
N ILE A 65 -9.98 -18.29 -0.99
CA ILE A 65 -9.52 -19.67 -0.74
C ILE A 65 -8.00 -19.71 -0.57
N THR A 66 -7.23 -19.11 -1.48
CA THR A 66 -5.76 -19.13 -1.41
C THR A 66 -5.21 -18.36 -0.22
N SER A 67 -5.92 -17.33 0.28
CA SER A 67 -5.54 -16.64 1.52
C SER A 67 -5.60 -17.52 2.77
N THR A 68 -6.28 -18.67 2.72
CA THR A 68 -6.28 -19.66 3.82
C THR A 68 -5.04 -20.56 3.81
N MET A 69 -4.25 -20.53 2.74
CA MET A 69 -3.02 -21.30 2.63
C MET A 69 -2.00 -20.76 3.63
N LYS A 70 -1.47 -21.67 4.47
CA LYS A 70 -0.35 -21.37 5.35
C LYS A 70 0.92 -21.79 4.63
N PHE A 71 1.79 -20.84 4.33
CA PHE A 71 3.10 -21.15 3.81
C PHE A 71 4.01 -21.48 4.99
N PRO A 72 4.64 -22.67 5.04
CA PRO A 72 5.63 -22.95 6.06
C PRO A 72 6.70 -21.85 5.98
N ASN A 73 6.97 -21.19 7.11
CA ASN A 73 7.91 -20.07 7.28
C ASN A 73 7.43 -18.66 6.90
N VAL A 74 6.14 -18.45 6.59
CA VAL A 74 5.56 -17.10 6.51
C VAL A 74 4.47 -16.94 7.57
N PRO A 75 4.70 -16.17 8.64
CA PRO A 75 3.63 -15.77 9.53
C PRO A 75 2.58 -14.99 8.73
N ASN A 76 1.35 -15.51 8.63
CA ASN A 76 0.24 -14.84 7.93
C ASN A 76 0.02 -13.39 8.41
N THR A 77 0.48 -13.07 9.62
CA THR A 77 0.47 -11.72 10.19
C THR A 77 1.30 -10.74 9.35
N LEU A 78 2.54 -11.07 9.01
CA LEU A 78 3.44 -10.16 8.26
C LEU A 78 2.94 -9.89 6.85
N ARG A 79 2.43 -10.93 6.17
CA ARG A 79 1.85 -10.77 4.84
C ARG A 79 0.62 -9.86 4.86
N ASN A 80 -0.23 -10.00 5.88
CA ASN A 80 -1.38 -9.12 6.09
C ASN A 80 -0.97 -7.69 6.46
N GLU A 81 0.11 -7.51 7.22
CA GLU A 81 0.64 -6.19 7.56
C GLU A 81 1.17 -5.45 6.32
N ILE A 82 1.76 -6.16 5.36
CA ILE A 82 2.18 -5.57 4.08
C ILE A 82 0.95 -5.12 3.28
N THR A 83 -0.08 -5.96 3.11
CA THR A 83 -1.26 -5.62 2.29
C THR A 83 -2.16 -4.57 2.91
N ASN A 84 -2.20 -4.48 4.25
CA ASN A 84 -2.98 -3.48 4.98
C ASN A 84 -2.10 -2.33 5.49
N PHE A 85 -0.93 -2.15 4.89
CA PHE A 85 -0.05 -1.05 5.26
C PHE A 85 -0.80 0.27 5.11
N GLN A 86 -0.62 1.14 6.10
CA GLN A 86 -1.12 2.51 6.11
C GLN A 86 -0.08 3.38 6.79
N GLN A 87 0.18 4.54 6.22
CA GLN A 87 0.99 5.56 6.85
C GLN A 87 0.27 6.10 8.09
N ARG A 88 1.00 6.29 9.20
CA ARG A 88 0.43 6.85 10.42
C ARG A 88 0.35 8.38 10.34
N PHE A 89 -0.57 8.99 11.07
CA PHE A 89 -0.79 10.45 11.02
C PHE A 89 0.39 11.29 11.49
N ASP A 90 1.24 10.72 12.35
CA ASP A 90 2.44 11.34 12.93
C ASP A 90 3.74 10.85 12.28
N GLU A 91 3.64 9.99 11.27
CA GLU A 91 4.77 9.35 10.60
C GLU A 91 5.10 10.08 9.29
N SER A 92 6.36 10.49 9.15
CA SER A 92 6.86 11.08 7.92
C SER A 92 6.93 10.07 6.78
N PHE A 93 6.97 10.55 5.54
CA PHE A 93 7.17 9.70 4.35
C PHE A 93 8.38 8.76 4.47
N SER A 94 9.51 9.27 4.96
CA SER A 94 10.74 8.47 5.11
C SER A 94 10.55 7.35 6.14
N GLU A 95 9.94 7.65 7.29
CA GLU A 95 9.67 6.64 8.32
C GLU A 95 8.70 5.57 7.81
N ALA A 96 7.66 5.97 7.07
CA ALA A 96 6.73 5.04 6.45
C ALA A 96 7.43 4.14 5.42
N TRP A 97 8.30 4.70 4.57
CA TRP A 97 9.06 3.94 3.58
C TRP A 97 10.02 2.94 4.24
N ASP A 98 10.72 3.36 5.29
CA ASP A 98 11.62 2.48 6.04
C ASP A 98 10.84 1.34 6.72
N ARG A 99 9.72 1.64 7.38
CA ARG A 99 8.85 0.62 7.98
C ARG A 99 8.31 -0.37 6.96
N PHE A 100 7.93 0.10 5.77
CA PHE A 100 7.47 -0.78 4.69
C PHE A 100 8.59 -1.71 4.20
N LYS A 101 9.82 -1.20 4.02
CA LYS A 101 10.98 -2.03 3.66
C LYS A 101 11.30 -3.07 4.74
N ASP A 102 11.17 -2.71 6.01
CA ASP A 102 11.40 -3.63 7.12
C ASP A 102 10.38 -4.77 7.15
N LEU A 103 9.11 -4.48 6.85
CA LEU A 103 8.07 -5.52 6.67
C LEU A 103 8.40 -6.48 5.52
N LEU A 104 8.85 -5.95 4.37
CA LEU A 104 9.27 -6.78 3.23
C LEU A 104 10.48 -7.67 3.59
N ARG A 105 11.45 -7.12 4.33
CA ARG A 105 12.65 -7.87 4.80
C ARG A 105 12.31 -8.95 5.82
N ALA A 106 11.36 -8.67 6.72
CA ALA A 106 10.87 -9.64 7.70
C ALA A 106 10.07 -10.79 7.04
N CYS A 107 9.58 -10.61 5.81
CA CYS A 107 8.78 -11.57 5.08
C CYS A 107 9.37 -11.90 3.69
N PRO A 108 10.59 -12.46 3.57
CA PRO A 108 11.28 -12.61 2.29
C PRO A 108 10.53 -13.45 1.24
N TYR A 109 9.64 -14.34 1.70
CA TYR A 109 8.78 -15.18 0.84
C TYR A 109 7.35 -14.62 0.72
N HIS A 110 7.18 -13.29 0.77
CA HIS A 110 5.86 -12.62 0.72
C HIS A 110 5.10 -12.83 -0.62
N GLY A 111 5.81 -13.17 -1.71
CA GLY A 111 5.21 -13.48 -3.02
C GLY A 111 4.62 -12.27 -3.78
N PHE A 112 4.95 -11.05 -3.35
CA PHE A 112 4.48 -9.80 -3.97
C PHE A 112 5.45 -9.32 -5.03
N SER A 113 4.95 -9.09 -6.24
CA SER A 113 5.73 -8.47 -7.30
C SER A 113 6.16 -7.06 -6.92
N LYS A 114 7.23 -6.55 -7.55
CA LYS A 114 7.70 -5.18 -7.29
C LYS A 114 6.60 -4.14 -7.60
N LEU A 115 5.79 -4.40 -8.61
CA LEU A 115 4.62 -3.59 -8.97
C LEU A 115 3.62 -3.53 -7.80
N HIS A 116 3.23 -4.69 -7.27
CA HIS A 116 2.29 -4.74 -6.16
C HIS A 116 2.82 -4.05 -4.90
N GLN A 117 4.13 -4.14 -4.64
CA GLN A 117 4.76 -3.43 -3.51
C GLN A 117 4.67 -1.90 -3.68
N LEU A 118 4.95 -1.38 -4.88
CA LEU A 118 4.92 0.06 -5.16
C LEU A 118 3.48 0.61 -5.13
N ASP A 119 2.53 -0.12 -5.71
CA ASP A 119 1.11 0.23 -5.68
C ASP A 119 0.55 0.22 -4.25
N THR A 120 0.80 -0.85 -3.50
CA THR A 120 0.40 -0.96 -2.09
C THR A 120 0.97 0.20 -1.26
N PHE A 121 2.25 0.54 -1.44
CA PHE A 121 2.86 1.65 -0.72
C PHE A 121 2.21 2.99 -1.10
N TYR A 122 2.06 3.30 -2.39
CA TYR A 122 1.46 4.55 -2.85
C TYR A 122 0.04 4.73 -2.32
N ASN A 123 -0.81 3.70 -2.41
CA ASN A 123 -2.19 3.75 -1.94
C ASN A 123 -2.31 3.82 -0.40
N ALA A 124 -1.25 3.50 0.32
CA ALA A 124 -1.20 3.54 1.77
C ALA A 124 -0.74 4.88 2.36
N LEU A 125 -0.24 5.78 1.52
CA LEU A 125 0.21 7.11 1.94
C LEU A 125 -0.97 8.03 2.23
N ASN A 126 -0.72 9.04 3.07
CA ASN A 126 -1.65 10.15 3.21
C ASN A 126 -1.67 11.02 1.94
N SER A 127 -2.73 11.82 1.77
CA SER A 127 -2.92 12.62 0.55
C SER A 127 -1.78 13.61 0.27
N ASN A 128 -1.19 14.22 1.31
CA ASN A 128 -0.10 15.19 1.12
C ASN A 128 1.17 14.53 0.55
N ASP A 129 1.47 13.32 1.04
CA ASP A 129 2.63 12.55 0.56
C ASP A 129 2.37 11.92 -0.81
N GLN A 130 1.12 11.56 -1.13
CA GLN A 130 0.73 11.18 -2.49
C GLN A 130 0.90 12.36 -3.46
N ASP A 131 0.44 13.56 -3.11
CA ASP A 131 0.59 14.78 -3.92
C ASP A 131 2.06 15.16 -4.10
N SER A 132 2.87 14.97 -3.07
CA SER A 132 4.32 15.17 -3.14
C SER A 132 4.98 14.18 -4.11
N LEU A 133 4.58 12.90 -4.09
CA LEU A 133 5.05 11.90 -5.06
C LEU A 133 4.60 12.22 -6.49
N ASN A 134 3.35 12.64 -6.68
CA ASN A 134 2.83 13.02 -7.98
C ASN A 134 3.60 14.25 -8.52
N SER A 135 3.85 15.24 -7.67
CA SER A 135 4.65 16.41 -8.03
C SER A 135 6.08 16.02 -8.43
N ALA A 136 6.73 15.15 -7.66
CA ALA A 136 8.06 14.64 -7.95
C ALA A 136 8.12 13.81 -9.25
N ALA A 137 7.02 13.11 -9.59
CA ALA A 137 6.86 12.41 -10.85
C ALA A 137 6.58 13.38 -12.02
N GLY A 138 6.21 14.64 -11.77
CA GLY A 138 5.74 15.56 -12.80
C GLY A 138 4.39 15.14 -13.39
N GLY A 139 3.52 14.55 -12.57
CA GLY A 139 2.21 14.01 -12.97
C GLY A 139 1.79 12.85 -12.06
N ASN A 140 0.80 12.07 -12.47
CA ASN A 140 0.40 10.90 -11.68
C ASN A 140 1.58 9.91 -11.57
N PHE A 141 1.91 9.53 -10.33
CA PHE A 141 2.99 8.61 -10.01
C PHE A 141 2.80 7.25 -10.69
N LEU A 142 1.56 6.76 -10.78
CA LEU A 142 1.24 5.47 -11.41
C LEU A 142 1.40 5.50 -12.94
N ASP A 143 1.60 6.66 -13.57
CA ASP A 143 1.88 6.74 -15.01
C ASP A 143 3.38 6.58 -15.32
N LYS A 144 4.23 6.36 -14.32
CA LYS A 144 5.67 6.14 -14.50
C LYS A 144 6.02 4.67 -14.63
N MET A 145 7.23 4.40 -15.15
CA MET A 145 7.77 3.05 -15.18
C MET A 145 8.08 2.56 -13.75
N PRO A 146 7.97 1.26 -13.47
CA PRO A 146 8.24 0.72 -12.13
C PRO A 146 9.63 1.07 -11.57
N ARG A 147 10.64 1.11 -12.44
CA ARG A 147 12.02 1.52 -12.09
C ARG A 147 12.11 2.99 -11.71
N ASP A 148 11.35 3.85 -12.39
CA ASP A 148 11.31 5.29 -12.15
C ASP A 148 10.52 5.57 -10.86
N CYS A 149 9.40 4.87 -10.64
CA CYS A 149 8.63 4.91 -9.40
C CYS A 149 9.49 4.63 -8.17
N LEU A 150 10.31 3.56 -8.22
CA LEU A 150 11.22 3.23 -7.13
C LEU A 150 12.26 4.35 -6.91
N SER A 151 12.83 4.87 -8.00
CA SER A 151 13.81 5.96 -7.92
C SER A 151 13.21 7.24 -7.32
N ILE A 152 11.97 7.57 -7.67
CA ILE A 152 11.24 8.73 -7.15
C ILE A 152 11.00 8.54 -5.65
N ILE A 153 10.48 7.39 -5.22
CA ILE A 153 10.28 7.10 -3.78
C ILE A 153 11.59 7.22 -3.00
N GLU A 154 12.66 6.60 -3.49
CA GLU A 154 13.97 6.65 -2.85
C GLU A 154 14.57 8.06 -2.78
N SER A 155 14.30 8.89 -3.79
CA SER A 155 14.70 10.29 -3.80
C SER A 155 13.88 11.07 -2.77
N THR A 156 12.56 10.92 -2.79
CA THR A 156 11.63 11.61 -1.87
C THR A 156 11.87 11.21 -0.42
N SER A 157 12.21 9.96 -0.12
CA SER A 157 12.55 9.54 1.25
C SER A 157 13.84 10.17 1.77
N LYS A 158 14.76 10.56 0.86
CA LYS A 158 16.02 11.23 1.22
C LYS A 158 15.88 12.74 1.32
N VAL A 159 14.79 13.31 0.79
CA VAL A 159 14.46 14.71 1.00
C VAL A 159 14.22 14.88 2.49
N ARG A 160 15.21 15.46 3.18
CA ARG A 160 15.01 15.89 4.55
C ARG A 160 13.93 16.95 4.46
N TYR A 161 12.72 16.63 4.93
CA TYR A 161 11.84 17.68 5.39
C TYR A 161 12.61 18.37 6.50
N SER A 162 13.26 19.50 6.18
CA SER A 162 13.48 20.54 7.16
C SER A 162 12.07 20.84 7.63
N ARG A 163 11.66 20.20 8.73
CA ARG A 163 10.46 20.57 9.44
C ARG A 163 10.67 22.05 9.70
N ASP A 164 9.97 22.90 8.95
CA ASP A 164 10.08 24.32 9.10
C ASP A 164 9.88 24.60 10.59
N LYS A 165 10.98 24.94 11.27
CA LYS A 165 10.89 25.95 12.31
C LYS A 165 10.10 27.07 11.67
N PRO A 166 9.08 27.65 12.33
CA PRO A 166 8.36 28.75 11.75
C PRO A 166 9.39 29.78 11.32
N VAL A 167 9.61 29.87 10.00
CA VAL A 167 10.45 30.90 9.42
C VAL A 167 9.60 32.14 9.62
N VAL A 168 9.94 32.91 10.66
CA VAL A 168 9.51 34.29 10.75
C VAL A 168 10.17 34.98 9.58
N ALA A 169 9.50 34.93 8.43
CA ALA A 169 9.83 35.74 7.29
C ALA A 169 9.73 37.18 7.78
N LYS A 170 10.88 37.85 7.90
CA LYS A 170 10.94 39.29 8.06
C LYS A 170 10.44 39.90 6.75
N VAL A 171 9.12 39.98 6.60
CA VAL A 171 8.46 40.84 5.62
C VAL A 171 8.44 42.24 6.20
N SER A 172 9.23 43.10 5.57
CA SER A 172 9.05 44.54 5.67
C SER A 172 7.74 44.92 4.99
N THR A 173 7.06 45.91 5.56
CA THR A 173 5.90 46.68 5.04
C THR A 173 4.49 46.18 5.41
N ASN A 174 4.00 46.69 6.54
CA ASN A 174 2.70 47.34 6.79
C ASN A 174 1.41 46.67 6.27
N ALA A 175 0.71 45.90 7.11
CA ALA A 175 -0.76 45.88 7.23
C ALA A 175 -1.22 44.94 8.36
N SER A 176 -2.37 45.25 8.93
CA SER A 176 -2.93 44.82 10.23
C SER A 176 -3.03 43.32 10.49
N THR A 177 -2.76 42.97 11.74
CA THR A 177 -3.00 41.67 12.38
C THR A 177 -4.48 41.27 12.35
N SER A 178 -4.82 40.08 11.84
CA SER A 178 -5.97 39.32 12.32
C SER A 178 -5.44 38.03 12.96
N GLY A 179 -5.50 37.98 14.30
CA GLY A 179 -5.02 36.87 15.10
C GLY A 179 -5.73 35.56 14.76
N VAL A 180 -5.00 34.46 14.84
CA VAL A 180 -5.58 33.12 14.85
C VAL A 180 -6.55 33.06 16.05
N SER A 181 -7.82 32.79 15.77
CA SER A 181 -8.89 32.75 16.78
C SER A 181 -8.57 31.70 17.87
N PRO A 182 -8.79 32.02 19.16
CA PRO A 182 -8.65 31.09 20.29
C PRO A 182 -9.38 29.74 20.08
N ASP A 183 -10.44 29.74 19.28
CA ASP A 183 -11.28 28.57 18.98
C ASP A 183 -10.50 27.41 18.33
N VAL A 184 -9.47 27.70 17.52
CA VAL A 184 -8.74 26.64 16.79
C VAL A 184 -7.79 25.88 17.73
N ALA A 185 -7.24 26.57 18.74
CA ALA A 185 -6.42 25.94 19.76
C ALA A 185 -7.26 25.04 20.68
N GLU A 186 -8.44 25.54 21.11
CA GLU A 186 -9.38 24.75 21.92
C GLU A 186 -9.90 23.51 21.18
N LEU A 187 -10.23 23.62 19.88
CA LEU A 187 -10.66 22.48 19.08
C LEU A 187 -9.57 21.40 18.98
N LYS A 188 -8.30 21.80 18.86
CA LYS A 188 -7.18 20.86 18.78
C LYS A 188 -6.98 20.11 20.10
N ASP A 189 -7.13 20.79 21.22
CA ASP A 189 -6.98 20.18 22.54
C ASP A 189 -8.19 19.30 22.89
N MET A 190 -9.40 19.68 22.47
CA MET A 190 -10.59 18.83 22.59
C MET A 190 -10.48 17.52 21.78
N VAL A 191 -9.96 17.58 20.54
CA VAL A 191 -9.80 16.38 19.70
C VAL A 191 -8.75 15.43 20.31
N LYS A 192 -7.66 15.97 20.87
CA LYS A 192 -6.67 15.18 21.62
C LYS A 192 -7.28 14.50 22.85
N ALA A 193 -8.05 15.25 23.64
CA ALA A 193 -8.72 14.71 24.82
C ALA A 193 -9.67 13.56 24.44
N TYR A 194 -10.49 13.74 23.40
CA TYR A 194 -11.41 12.71 22.91
C TYR A 194 -10.69 11.43 22.47
N TYR A 195 -9.57 11.56 21.75
CA TYR A 195 -8.79 10.40 21.30
C TYR A 195 -8.18 9.63 22.49
N LEU A 196 -7.65 10.33 23.50
CA LEU A 196 -7.15 9.70 24.72
C LEU A 196 -8.27 9.00 25.50
N THR A 197 -9.43 9.64 25.65
CA THR A 197 -10.56 9.04 26.38
C THR A 197 -11.08 7.77 25.71
N LYS A 198 -11.12 7.72 24.37
CA LYS A 198 -11.47 6.48 23.64
C LYS A 198 -10.42 5.40 23.79
N LYS A 199 -9.13 5.75 23.74
CA LYS A 199 -8.03 4.78 23.91
C LYS A 199 -8.03 4.15 25.31
N VAL A 200 -8.31 4.95 26.35
CA VAL A 200 -8.43 4.45 27.74
C VAL A 200 -9.67 3.57 27.92
N LYS A 201 -10.82 3.95 27.34
CA LYS A 201 -12.05 3.12 27.40
C LYS A 201 -11.89 1.77 26.69
N ILE A 202 -11.16 1.73 25.57
CA ILE A 202 -10.90 0.47 24.84
C ILE A 202 -10.00 -0.47 25.67
N ASN A 203 -9.02 0.07 26.38
CA ASN A 203 -8.13 -0.74 27.24
C ASN A 203 -8.78 -1.23 28.55
N LEU A 204 -9.92 -0.65 28.96
CA LEU A 204 -10.67 -1.05 30.15
C LEU A 204 -11.83 -2.04 29.86
N LEU A 205 -12.12 -2.31 28.58
CA LEU A 205 -13.20 -3.19 28.13
C LEU A 205 -12.71 -4.53 27.56
N LEU A 206 -11.41 -4.80 27.62
CA LEU A 206 -10.82 -6.09 27.30
C LEU A 206 -10.45 -6.79 28.62
N PRO A 207 -11.03 -7.97 28.93
CA PRO A 207 -10.64 -8.76 30.11
C PRO A 207 -9.24 -9.37 29.96
#